data_AF-A0A2H0RLH8-F1
#
_entry.id   AF-A0A2H0RLH8-F1
#
_cell.length_a   1.000
_cell.length_b   1.000
_cell.length_c   1.000
_cell.angle_alpha   90.00
_cell.angle_beta   90.00
_cell.angle_gamma   90.00
#
_symmetry.space_group_name_H-M   'P 1'
#
loop_
_entity.id
_entity.type
_entity.pdbx_description
1 polymer ?
#
loop_
_entity_poly.entity_id
_entity_poly.type
_entity_poly.pdbx_seq_one_letter_code
_entity_poly.pdbx_strand_id
1 'polypeptide(L)'
;MNINAPKTVISFFIEMDNDTLNVPPSAASVLPNGASPCILLYMVQEATTLLQTAGLRITQPRIALLAVLSCAKHPLRAQEIAKKLPTGSADTATVYRSMNALVDAGIVRRIDLDTQAKFFELDRGDDHHHLVCVVCHKIEDVHTCEVDSITKHVLKSSAFSSINHHHLEFFGTCNTCARNT
;
A
#
# COMPACT_ATOMS: atom_id res chain seq x y z
N MET A 1 -12.39 4.30 28.03
CA MET A 1 -12.93 3.07 27.42
C MET A 1 -12.22 2.86 26.10
N ASN A 2 -11.68 1.66 25.94
CA ASN A 2 -10.63 1.28 24.99
C ASN A 2 -11.11 1.41 23.53
N ILE A 3 -10.57 2.40 22.80
CA ILE A 3 -10.81 2.57 21.36
C ILE A 3 -9.76 1.76 20.61
N ASN A 4 -9.99 0.45 20.48
CA ASN A 4 -9.24 -0.36 19.53
C ASN A 4 -9.62 0.10 18.12
N ALA A 5 -8.76 0.91 17.50
CA ALA A 5 -8.71 1.01 16.05
C ALA A 5 -8.54 -0.41 15.48
N PRO A 6 -9.16 -0.77 14.34
CA PRO A 6 -8.88 -2.05 13.71
C PRO A 6 -7.39 -2.05 13.35
N LYS A 7 -6.62 -2.89 14.05
CA LYS A 7 -5.21 -3.10 13.77
C LYS A 7 -5.11 -3.55 12.31
N THR A 8 -4.54 -2.73 11.44
CA THR A 8 -4.17 -3.15 10.08
C THR A 8 -3.23 -4.34 10.18
N VAL A 9 -3.20 -5.17 9.13
CA VAL A 9 -2.43 -6.41 9.07
C VAL A 9 -0.99 -6.21 9.57
N ILE A 10 -0.34 -5.09 9.23
CA ILE A 10 1.03 -4.74 9.67
C ILE A 10 1.14 -4.41 11.17
N SER A 11 0.18 -3.68 11.74
CA SER A 11 0.18 -3.37 13.20
C SER A 11 -0.09 -4.59 14.09
N PHE A 12 -0.65 -5.67 13.53
CA PHE A 12 -0.77 -6.96 14.19
C PHE A 12 0.56 -7.75 14.21
N PHE A 13 1.49 -7.44 13.29
CA PHE A 13 2.71 -8.21 13.07
C PHE A 13 3.91 -7.84 13.94
N ILE A 14 3.88 -6.70 14.64
CA ILE A 14 4.98 -6.34 15.58
C ILE A 14 5.07 -7.36 16.74
N GLU A 15 4.06 -8.22 16.94
CA GLU A 15 3.95 -9.15 18.08
C GLU A 15 4.09 -10.66 17.72
N MET A 16 4.35 -11.07 16.46
CA MET A 16 4.36 -12.50 16.07
C MET A 16 5.74 -13.05 15.65
N ASP A 17 6.16 -14.14 16.30
CA ASP A 17 7.42 -14.88 16.03
C ASP A 17 7.47 -15.53 14.63
N ASN A 18 8.66 -15.53 14.02
CA ASN A 18 8.96 -15.75 12.59
C ASN A 18 9.05 -17.23 12.13
N ASP A 19 8.52 -18.19 12.88
CA ASP A 19 8.97 -19.60 12.79
C ASP A 19 8.20 -20.54 11.85
N THR A 20 7.23 -20.07 11.06
CA THR A 20 6.52 -20.95 10.11
C THR A 20 6.19 -20.29 8.77
N LEU A 21 7.20 -20.08 7.92
CA LEU A 21 7.01 -19.58 6.55
C LEU A 21 7.61 -20.55 5.54
N ASN A 22 6.71 -21.30 4.88
CA ASN A 22 7.08 -22.19 3.77
C ASN A 22 6.98 -21.39 2.46
N VAL A 23 8.06 -20.69 2.12
CA VAL A 23 8.17 -19.88 0.91
C VAL A 23 8.25 -20.81 -0.31
N PRO A 24 7.35 -20.69 -1.33
CA PRO A 24 7.42 -21.55 -2.50
C PRO A 24 8.70 -21.28 -3.31
N PRO A 25 9.36 -22.30 -3.90
CA PRO A 25 10.63 -22.15 -4.62
C PRO A 25 10.62 -21.12 -5.75
N SER A 26 9.45 -20.83 -6.33
CA SER A 26 9.31 -19.82 -7.38
C SER A 26 9.60 -18.40 -6.88
N ALA A 27 9.30 -18.11 -5.59
CA ALA A 27 9.37 -16.81 -4.89
C ALA A 27 10.70 -16.06 -5.10
N ALA A 28 11.80 -16.81 -5.16
CA ALA A 28 13.15 -16.27 -5.14
C ALA A 28 13.57 -15.59 -6.46
N SER A 29 12.82 -15.75 -7.55
CA SER A 29 13.24 -15.30 -8.89
C SER A 29 12.78 -13.89 -9.28
N VAL A 30 12.05 -13.16 -8.42
CA VAL A 30 11.56 -11.81 -8.77
C VAL A 30 12.22 -10.71 -7.97
N LEU A 31 13.09 -9.96 -8.67
CA LEU A 31 14.01 -8.99 -8.09
C LEU A 31 13.98 -7.66 -8.87
N PRO A 32 13.78 -6.50 -8.22
CA PRO A 32 14.24 -5.22 -8.76
C PRO A 32 15.78 -5.09 -8.55
N ASN A 33 16.48 -4.55 -9.55
CA ASN A 33 17.96 -4.45 -9.54
C ASN A 33 18.47 -3.57 -8.38
N GLY A 34 19.36 -4.12 -7.54
CA GLY A 34 20.21 -3.33 -6.62
C GLY A 34 20.09 -3.57 -5.11
N ALA A 35 19.24 -4.49 -4.64
CA ALA A 35 19.14 -4.82 -3.20
C ALA A 35 20.21 -5.86 -2.77
N SER A 36 20.82 -5.69 -1.59
CA SER A 36 21.74 -6.68 -1.02
C SER A 36 21.01 -8.01 -0.69
N PRO A 37 21.67 -9.18 -0.81
CA PRO A 37 21.02 -10.50 -0.65
C PRO A 37 20.28 -10.72 0.68
N CYS A 38 20.77 -10.15 1.80
CA CYS A 38 20.11 -10.28 3.10
C CYS A 38 18.84 -9.40 3.21
N ILE A 39 18.87 -8.19 2.63
CA ILE A 39 17.69 -7.31 2.54
C ILE A 39 16.63 -7.98 1.68
N LEU A 40 17.08 -8.64 0.61
CA LEU A 40 16.21 -9.34 -0.32
C LEU A 40 15.48 -10.54 0.33
N LEU A 41 16.20 -11.37 1.09
CA LEU A 41 15.59 -12.49 1.81
C LEU A 41 14.55 -11.98 2.83
N TYR A 42 14.88 -10.90 3.54
CA TYR A 42 13.98 -10.25 4.48
C TYR A 42 12.70 -9.73 3.80
N MET A 43 12.81 -9.06 2.65
CA MET A 43 11.66 -8.54 1.90
C MET A 43 10.75 -9.66 1.35
N VAL A 44 11.32 -10.77 0.88
CA VAL A 44 10.56 -11.92 0.40
C VAL A 44 9.84 -12.62 1.56
N GLN A 45 10.51 -12.74 2.70
CA GLN A 45 9.94 -13.30 3.92
C GLN A 45 8.75 -12.45 4.38
N GLU A 46 8.95 -11.14 4.54
CA GLU A 46 7.92 -10.18 4.94
C GLU A 46 6.71 -10.20 4.00
N ALA A 47 6.94 -10.17 2.68
CA ALA A 47 5.88 -10.28 1.69
C ALA A 47 5.11 -11.61 1.80
N THR A 48 5.80 -12.71 2.08
CA THR A 48 5.17 -14.02 2.26
C THR A 48 4.29 -14.03 3.51
N THR A 49 4.77 -13.46 4.61
CA THR A 49 4.02 -13.32 5.86
C THR A 49 2.76 -12.51 5.69
N LEU A 50 2.86 -11.34 5.02
CA LEU A 50 1.71 -10.48 4.71
C LEU A 50 0.64 -11.25 3.93
N LEU A 51 1.05 -11.96 2.88
CA LEU A 51 0.12 -12.75 2.06
C LEU A 51 -0.54 -13.88 2.84
N GLN A 52 0.25 -14.63 3.62
CA GLN A 52 -0.25 -15.78 4.38
C GLN A 52 -1.29 -15.35 5.41
N THR A 53 -1.04 -14.26 6.13
CA THR A 53 -1.94 -13.78 7.20
C THR A 53 -3.20 -13.14 6.64
N ALA A 54 -3.10 -12.51 5.46
CA ALA A 54 -4.28 -12.06 4.72
C ALA A 54 -5.06 -13.20 4.03
N GLY A 55 -4.65 -14.47 4.17
CA GLY A 55 -5.29 -15.62 3.52
C GLY A 55 -5.13 -15.62 1.99
N LEU A 56 -4.20 -14.83 1.45
CA LEU A 56 -3.95 -14.73 0.03
C LEU A 56 -2.96 -15.81 -0.41
N ARG A 57 -3.28 -16.50 -1.51
CA ARG A 57 -2.32 -17.41 -2.18
C ARG A 57 -0.98 -16.71 -2.42
N ILE A 58 0.09 -17.30 -1.91
CA ILE A 58 1.47 -16.86 -2.15
C ILE A 58 1.82 -17.18 -3.60
N THR A 59 2.13 -16.15 -4.39
CA THR A 59 2.46 -16.29 -5.81
C THR A 59 3.59 -15.35 -6.19
N GLN A 60 4.30 -15.69 -7.26
CA GLN A 60 5.41 -14.88 -7.76
C GLN A 60 5.04 -13.42 -8.04
N PRO A 61 3.92 -13.13 -8.74
CA PRO A 61 3.51 -11.76 -8.98
C PRO A 61 3.23 -10.99 -7.70
N ARG A 62 2.61 -11.61 -6.69
CA ARG A 62 2.26 -10.91 -5.44
C ARG A 62 3.50 -10.55 -4.61
N ILE A 63 4.45 -11.46 -4.48
CA ILE A 63 5.73 -11.19 -3.80
C ILE A 63 6.46 -10.05 -4.51
N ALA A 64 6.48 -10.09 -5.84
CA ALA A 64 7.08 -9.05 -6.66
C ALA A 64 6.51 -7.65 -6.43
N LEU A 65 5.17 -7.57 -6.43
CA LEU A 65 4.45 -6.33 -6.25
C LEU A 65 4.73 -5.74 -4.87
N LEU A 66 4.69 -6.57 -3.82
CA LEU A 66 5.00 -6.15 -2.45
C LEU A 66 6.46 -5.70 -2.32
N ALA A 67 7.40 -6.38 -2.96
CA ALA A 67 8.80 -5.97 -2.97
C ALA A 67 8.99 -4.60 -3.66
N VAL A 68 8.31 -4.34 -4.78
CA VAL A 68 8.35 -3.04 -5.46
C VAL A 68 7.76 -1.93 -4.59
N LEU A 69 6.61 -2.18 -3.96
CA LEU A 69 5.93 -1.19 -3.11
C LEU A 69 6.69 -0.92 -1.80
N SER A 70 7.34 -1.92 -1.21
CA SER A 70 8.14 -1.75 0.01
C SER A 70 9.35 -0.83 -0.17
N CYS A 71 9.94 -0.80 -1.37
CA CYS A 71 11.02 0.11 -1.77
C CYS A 71 10.53 1.49 -2.25
N ALA A 72 9.22 1.67 -2.46
CA ALA A 72 8.69 2.92 -2.97
C ALA A 72 8.70 3.99 -1.88
N LYS A 73 9.17 5.20 -2.23
CA LYS A 73 9.16 6.38 -1.34
C LYS A 73 7.89 7.23 -1.46
N HIS A 74 7.06 6.92 -2.44
CA HIS A 74 5.81 7.60 -2.72
C HIS A 74 4.88 6.59 -3.40
N PRO A 75 3.56 6.83 -3.38
CA PRO A 75 2.60 6.03 -4.10
C PRO A 75 2.96 5.90 -5.59
N LEU A 76 2.81 4.71 -6.15
CA LEU A 76 3.17 4.41 -7.54
C LEU A 76 1.94 4.05 -8.38
N ARG A 77 1.95 4.42 -9.66
CA ARG A 77 0.94 3.95 -10.61
C ARG A 77 1.15 2.47 -10.94
N ALA A 78 0.07 1.77 -11.29
CA ALA A 78 0.14 0.39 -11.78
C ALA A 78 1.13 0.20 -12.94
N GLN A 79 1.22 1.18 -13.85
CA GLN A 79 2.18 1.16 -14.96
C GLN A 79 3.64 1.32 -14.50
N GLU A 80 3.90 2.13 -13.46
CA GLU A 80 5.24 2.31 -12.90
C GLU A 80 5.68 1.06 -12.14
N ILE A 81 4.75 0.45 -11.41
CA ILE A 81 4.96 -0.83 -10.75
C ILE A 81 5.30 -1.89 -11.80
N ALA A 82 4.49 -2.02 -12.86
CA ALA A 82 4.72 -2.99 -13.94
C ALA A 82 6.09 -2.82 -14.61
N LYS A 83 6.57 -1.58 -14.79
CA LYS A 83 7.92 -1.30 -15.34
C LYS A 83 9.06 -1.68 -14.39
N LYS A 84 8.82 -1.70 -13.08
CA LYS A 84 9.81 -2.08 -12.05
C LYS A 84 9.85 -3.59 -11.80
N LEU A 85 8.84 -4.33 -12.28
CA LEU A 85 8.81 -5.78 -12.21
C LEU A 85 9.83 -6.41 -13.17
N PRO A 86 10.43 -7.57 -12.84
CA PRO A 86 11.26 -8.31 -13.78
C PRO A 86 10.47 -8.71 -15.02
N THR A 87 11.14 -8.70 -16.17
CA THR A 87 10.56 -9.13 -17.44
C THR A 87 9.95 -10.52 -17.32
N GLY A 88 8.69 -10.68 -17.72
CA GLY A 88 7.98 -11.96 -17.71
C GLY A 88 7.41 -12.38 -16.35
N SER A 89 7.58 -11.59 -15.29
CA SER A 89 7.04 -11.92 -13.95
C SER A 89 5.52 -11.80 -13.85
N ALA A 90 4.90 -10.89 -14.61
CA ALA A 90 3.44 -10.74 -14.70
C ALA A 90 3.05 -9.96 -15.97
N ASP A 91 1.89 -10.28 -16.54
CA ASP A 91 1.24 -9.42 -17.53
C ASP A 91 0.45 -8.29 -16.83
N THR A 92 0.04 -7.28 -17.60
CA THR A 92 -0.73 -6.13 -17.09
C THR A 92 -2.00 -6.56 -16.36
N ALA A 93 -2.72 -7.56 -16.89
CA ALA A 93 -3.95 -8.05 -16.29
C ALA A 93 -3.69 -8.70 -14.91
N THR A 94 -2.58 -9.42 -14.76
CA THR A 94 -2.16 -10.06 -13.51
C THR A 94 -1.71 -9.02 -12.48
N VAL A 95 -1.05 -7.95 -12.91
CA VAL A 95 -0.71 -6.81 -12.03
C VAL A 95 -1.97 -6.21 -11.44
N TYR A 96 -2.96 -5.84 -12.27
CA TYR A 96 -4.20 -5.25 -11.77
C TYR A 96 -5.01 -6.20 -10.88
N ARG A 97 -5.17 -7.47 -11.27
CA ARG A 97 -5.86 -8.47 -10.43
C ARG A 97 -5.18 -8.65 -9.07
N SER A 98 -3.84 -8.70 -9.06
CA SER A 98 -3.08 -8.87 -7.82
C SER A 98 -3.15 -7.64 -6.95
N MET A 99 -3.07 -6.43 -7.52
CA MET A 99 -3.21 -5.18 -6.77
C MET A 99 -4.60 -5.04 -6.16
N ASN A 100 -5.67 -5.34 -6.91
CA ASN A 100 -7.02 -5.32 -6.34
C ASN A 100 -7.15 -6.29 -5.16
N ALA A 101 -6.68 -7.53 -5.30
CA ALA A 101 -6.71 -8.49 -4.19
C ALA A 101 -5.91 -8.04 -2.96
N LEU A 102 -4.80 -7.31 -3.16
CA LEU A 102 -3.98 -6.76 -2.08
C LEU A 102 -4.64 -5.55 -1.41
N VAL A 103 -5.38 -4.74 -2.17
CA VAL A 103 -6.22 -3.65 -1.65
C VAL A 103 -7.39 -4.20 -0.84
N ASP A 104 -8.11 -5.19 -1.38
CA ASP A 104 -9.23 -5.84 -0.69
C ASP A 104 -8.79 -6.51 0.62
N ALA A 105 -7.54 -6.97 0.67
CA ALA A 105 -6.91 -7.56 1.85
C ALA A 105 -6.34 -6.54 2.86
N GLY A 106 -6.38 -5.23 2.54
CA GLY A 106 -5.81 -4.18 3.41
C GLY A 106 -4.28 -4.22 3.52
N ILE A 107 -3.57 -4.82 2.56
CA ILE A 107 -2.10 -4.80 2.51
C ILE A 107 -1.60 -3.56 1.73
N VAL A 108 -2.41 -3.08 0.79
CA VAL A 108 -2.08 -1.99 -0.12
C VAL A 108 -3.17 -0.92 -0.04
N ARG A 109 -2.80 0.34 0.10
CA ARG A 109 -3.72 1.48 -0.08
C ARG A 109 -3.78 1.88 -1.54
N ARG A 110 -4.95 2.36 -1.96
CA ARG A 110 -5.18 2.88 -3.32
C ARG A 110 -5.67 4.32 -3.24
N ILE A 111 -4.95 5.20 -3.91
CA ILE A 111 -5.31 6.60 -4.09
C ILE A 111 -5.94 6.74 -5.47
N ASP A 112 -7.21 7.12 -5.50
CA ASP A 112 -7.98 7.32 -6.72
C ASP A 112 -7.99 8.80 -7.09
N LEU A 113 -7.34 9.18 -8.19
CA LEU A 113 -7.58 10.49 -8.79
C LEU A 113 -8.77 10.40 -9.75
N ASP A 114 -9.59 11.44 -9.75
CA ASP A 114 -10.72 11.62 -10.69
C ASP A 114 -10.32 11.42 -12.17
N THR A 115 -9.02 11.56 -12.48
CA THR A 115 -8.41 11.41 -13.81
C THR A 115 -7.92 9.99 -14.12
N GLN A 116 -8.69 8.93 -13.84
CA GLN A 116 -8.36 7.50 -14.11
C GLN A 116 -7.03 6.99 -13.52
N ALA A 117 -6.20 7.85 -12.93
CA ALA A 117 -4.90 7.53 -12.42
C ALA A 117 -5.06 6.97 -11.01
N LYS A 118 -4.63 5.72 -10.84
CA LYS A 118 -4.64 5.02 -9.56
C LYS A 118 -3.23 4.86 -9.08
N PHE A 119 -2.96 5.34 -7.87
CA PHE A 119 -1.69 5.16 -7.20
C PHE A 119 -1.86 4.13 -6.09
N PHE A 120 -0.79 3.40 -5.82
CA PHE A 120 -0.75 2.30 -4.87
C PHE A 120 0.47 2.45 -3.97
N GLU A 121 0.29 2.18 -2.69
CA GLU A 121 1.37 2.11 -1.69
C GLU A 121 1.08 1.00 -0.68
N LEU A 122 2.09 0.55 0.07
CA LEU A 122 1.84 -0.36 1.19
C LEU A 122 1.05 0.37 2.28
N ASP A 123 0.07 -0.32 2.85
CA ASP A 123 -0.56 0.12 4.08
C ASP A 123 0.37 -0.18 5.25
N ARG A 124 1.06 0.84 5.77
CA ARG A 124 1.99 0.69 6.91
C ARG A 124 1.31 0.84 8.26
N GLY A 125 -0.01 1.06 8.29
CA GLY A 125 -0.74 1.38 9.52
C GLY A 125 -0.39 2.77 10.09
N ASP A 126 0.21 3.63 9.27
CA ASP A 126 0.40 5.05 9.57
C ASP A 126 -0.84 5.86 9.14
N ASP A 127 -1.25 6.80 9.99
CA ASP A 127 -2.31 7.75 9.66
C ASP A 127 -1.67 8.97 8.98
N HIS A 128 -1.21 8.79 7.74
CA HIS A 128 -0.86 9.89 6.85
C HIS A 128 -1.85 9.97 5.69
N HIS A 129 -2.02 11.19 5.20
CA HIS A 129 -2.82 11.48 4.02
C HIS A 129 -1.94 12.06 2.93
N HIS A 130 -2.50 12.18 1.73
CA HIS A 130 -1.76 12.66 0.58
C HIS A 130 -2.34 14.00 0.10
N LEU A 131 -1.46 14.94 -0.23
CA LEU A 131 -1.78 16.10 -1.05
C LEU A 131 -1.25 15.86 -2.47
N VAL A 132 -2.16 15.79 -3.44
CA VAL A 132 -1.84 15.43 -4.82
C VAL A 132 -2.07 16.62 -5.76
N CYS A 133 -1.05 16.93 -6.56
CA CYS A 133 -1.17 17.93 -7.62
C CYS A 133 -1.94 17.36 -8.82
N VAL A 134 -3.05 17.98 -9.20
CA VAL A 134 -3.89 17.51 -10.32
C VAL A 134 -3.26 17.73 -11.70
N VAL A 135 -2.19 18.54 -11.78
CA VAL A 135 -1.51 18.86 -13.05
C VAL A 135 -0.32 17.92 -13.28
N CYS A 136 0.64 17.88 -12.34
CA CYS A 136 1.86 17.08 -12.49
C CYS A 136 1.85 15.78 -11.69
N HIS A 137 0.83 15.54 -10.87
CA HIS A 137 0.71 14.36 -10.02
C HIS A 137 1.82 14.20 -8.97
N LYS A 138 2.46 15.30 -8.57
CA LYS A 138 3.31 15.33 -7.37
C LYS A 138 2.45 14.98 -6.15
N ILE A 139 2.97 14.10 -5.30
CA ILE A 139 2.34 13.69 -4.04
C ILE A 139 3.23 14.18 -2.88
N GLU A 140 2.61 14.75 -1.86
CA GLU A 140 3.23 15.11 -0.59
C GLU A 140 2.46 14.48 0.57
N ASP A 141 3.17 13.98 1.58
CA ASP A 141 2.55 13.42 2.79
C ASP A 141 2.05 14.55 3.70
N VAL A 142 0.86 14.35 4.26
CA VAL A 142 0.22 15.23 5.24
C VAL A 142 0.24 14.52 6.58
N HIS A 143 1.10 14.99 7.49
CA HIS A 143 1.31 14.37 8.80
C HIS A 143 0.45 14.96 9.93
N THR A 144 -0.23 16.08 9.68
CA THR A 144 -0.96 16.84 10.72
C THR A 144 -2.44 16.97 10.38
N CYS A 145 -3.14 15.84 10.23
CA CYS A 145 -4.57 15.85 10.01
C CYS A 145 -5.31 15.43 11.27
N GLU A 146 -6.24 16.25 11.74
CA GLU A 146 -7.06 15.97 12.93
C GLU A 146 -8.21 14.99 12.62
N VAL A 147 -7.92 13.91 11.87
CA VAL A 147 -8.95 12.97 11.41
C VAL A 147 -9.65 12.30 12.57
N ASP A 148 -8.95 12.03 13.67
CA ASP A 148 -9.54 11.51 14.91
C ASP A 148 -10.74 12.33 15.42
N SER A 149 -10.66 13.65 15.32
CA SER A 149 -11.74 14.55 15.76
C SER A 149 -12.95 14.40 14.83
N ILE A 150 -12.70 14.35 13.53
CA ILE A 150 -13.71 14.16 12.49
C ILE A 150 -14.39 12.80 12.66
N THR A 151 -13.62 11.72 12.79
CA THR A 151 -14.10 10.35 13.00
C THR A 151 -15.01 10.25 14.23
N LYS A 152 -14.61 10.86 15.36
CA LYS A 152 -15.45 10.91 16.57
C LYS A 152 -16.75 11.68 16.35
N HIS A 153 -16.70 12.78 15.60
CA HIS A 153 -17.89 13.57 15.30
C HIS A 153 -18.87 12.79 14.41
N VAL A 154 -18.37 12.17 13.34
CA VAL A 154 -19.16 11.34 12.41
C VAL A 154 -19.80 10.16 13.14
N LEU A 155 -19.07 9.47 14.01
CA LEU A 155 -19.63 8.34 14.75
C LEU A 155 -20.76 8.78 15.69
N LYS A 156 -20.61 9.91 16.38
CA LYS A 156 -21.64 10.46 17.28
C LYS A 156 -22.91 10.92 16.56
N SER A 157 -22.80 11.35 15.30
CA SER A 157 -23.93 11.88 14.52
C SER A 157 -24.53 10.87 13.55
N SER A 158 -24.07 9.61 13.56
CA SER A 158 -24.52 8.56 12.66
C SER A 158 -25.23 7.41 13.41
N ALA A 159 -25.83 6.49 12.65
CA ALA A 159 -26.42 5.25 13.16
C ALA A 159 -25.42 4.08 13.23
N PHE A 160 -24.12 4.35 13.09
CA PHE A 160 -23.07 3.33 13.08
C PHE A 160 -22.46 3.14 14.47
N SER A 161 -22.05 1.91 14.80
CA SER A 161 -21.40 1.58 16.08
C SER A 161 -19.87 1.70 16.05
N SER A 162 -19.27 1.63 14.86
CA SER A 162 -17.82 1.75 14.66
C SER A 162 -17.49 2.25 13.25
N ILE A 163 -16.30 2.83 13.10
CA ILE A 163 -15.68 3.16 11.80
C ILE A 163 -14.47 2.24 11.64
N ASN A 164 -14.46 1.44 10.58
CA ASN A 164 -13.39 0.46 10.34
C ASN A 164 -12.23 1.06 9.53
N HIS A 165 -12.50 2.06 8.71
CA HIS A 165 -11.50 2.74 7.88
C HIS A 165 -12.04 4.11 7.48
N HIS A 166 -11.13 5.04 7.25
CA HIS A 166 -11.38 6.30 6.54
C HIS A 166 -10.37 6.43 5.40
N HIS A 167 -10.76 7.20 4.41
CA HIS A 167 -9.90 7.54 3.30
C HIS A 167 -9.97 9.04 3.08
N LEU A 168 -8.83 9.70 3.04
CA LEU A 168 -8.74 11.14 2.89
C LEU A 168 -7.51 11.48 2.07
N GLU A 169 -7.75 12.17 0.96
CA GLU A 169 -6.72 12.82 0.15
C GLU A 169 -7.16 14.24 -0.20
N PHE A 170 -6.17 15.11 -0.35
CA PHE A 170 -6.35 16.47 -0.80
C PHE A 170 -5.89 16.59 -2.25
N PHE A 171 -6.68 17.26 -3.08
CA PHE A 171 -6.35 17.51 -4.48
C PHE A 171 -6.19 19.01 -4.70
N GLY A 172 -5.08 19.42 -5.31
CA GLY A 172 -4.77 20.82 -5.54
C GLY A 172 -3.76 21.03 -6.66
N THR A 173 -3.16 22.21 -6.72
CA THR A 173 -2.10 22.55 -7.70
C THR A 173 -0.83 22.92 -6.96
N CYS A 174 0.29 22.25 -7.25
CA CYS A 174 1.55 22.58 -6.61
C CYS A 174 2.11 23.92 -7.11
N ASN A 175 2.98 24.56 -6.31
CA ASN A 175 3.58 25.85 -6.63
C ASN A 175 4.34 25.88 -7.97
N THR A 176 4.91 24.76 -8.40
CA THR A 176 5.57 24.66 -9.71
C THR A 176 4.56 24.75 -10.85
N CYS A 177 3.45 24.02 -10.76
CA CYS A 177 2.40 24.06 -11.78
C CYS A 177 1.66 25.41 -11.78
N ALA A 178 1.37 25.98 -10.61
CA ALA A 178 0.71 27.27 -10.51
C ALA A 178 1.53 28.44 -11.11
N ARG A 179 2.87 28.31 -11.14
CA ARG A 179 3.77 29.29 -11.79
C ARG A 179 3.99 29.04 -13.28
N ASN A 180 3.63 27.84 -13.76
CA ASN A 180 3.77 27.43 -15.17
C ASN A 180 2.44 27.47 -15.93
N THR A 181 1.38 27.99 -15.31
CA THR A 181 0.10 28.36 -15.89
C THR A 181 0.01 29.87 -16.05
#